data_AF-A0AAW4BH22-F1
#
_entry.id   AF-A0AAW4BH22-F1
#
_cell.length_a   1.000
_cell.length_b   1.000
_cell.length_c   1.000
_cell.angle_alpha   90.00
_cell.angle_beta   90.00
_cell.angle_gamma   90.00
#
_symmetry.space_group_name_H-M   'P 1'
#
loop_
_entity.id
_entity.type
_entity.pdbx_description
1 polymer ?
#
loop_
_entity_poly.entity_id
_entity_poly.type
_entity_poly.pdbx_seq_one_letter_code
_entity_poly.pdbx_strand_id
1 'polypeptide(L)'
;LITDGNSSVIGDVKGAFVSTAETQYLSLCMDNSSQFTVNALMYQQMEKSDENVQCNVELQQASTDQLEQFVEFAAANIGAPKEWLTGYYSNLINCKELFGYWQGTELLAAGECRLFDEFQTEYADLGMIVAQSQRGKGIATQVLHWLVKSANERNLTPICSTESSNVGAQKAIKRAGLTAVNRIVQIEFEL
;
A
#
# COMPACT_ATOMS: atom_id res chain seq x y z
N LEU A 1 20.87 -19.33 -16.11
CA LEU A 1 20.68 -18.05 -16.86
C LEU A 1 21.90 -17.13 -16.73
N ILE A 2 22.42 -16.87 -15.52
CA ILE A 2 23.71 -16.12 -15.34
C ILE A 2 24.94 -17.05 -15.39
N THR A 3 24.75 -18.36 -15.54
CA THR A 3 25.84 -19.35 -15.51
C THR A 3 26.66 -19.43 -16.81
N ASP A 4 26.17 -18.89 -17.93
CA ASP A 4 26.84 -19.00 -19.24
C ASP A 4 27.27 -17.64 -19.83
N GLY A 5 27.15 -16.54 -19.08
CA GLY A 5 27.58 -15.20 -19.53
C GLY A 5 26.87 -14.67 -20.79
N ASN A 6 25.82 -15.34 -21.26
CA ASN A 6 25.15 -15.03 -22.51
C ASN A 6 23.97 -14.08 -22.27
N SER A 7 24.26 -12.77 -22.17
CA SER A 7 23.24 -11.75 -21.89
C SER A 7 22.24 -11.53 -23.04
N SER A 8 22.46 -12.14 -24.21
CA SER A 8 21.62 -12.00 -25.41
C SER A 8 20.18 -12.52 -25.25
N VAL A 9 19.90 -13.30 -24.20
CA VAL A 9 18.55 -13.81 -23.90
C VAL A 9 17.67 -12.75 -23.22
N ILE A 10 18.27 -11.80 -22.52
CA ILE A 10 17.55 -10.77 -21.73
C ILE A 10 17.13 -9.59 -22.62
N GLY A 11 17.92 -9.31 -23.66
CA GLY A 11 17.71 -8.15 -24.54
C GLY A 11 18.06 -6.82 -23.85
N ASP A 12 17.64 -5.72 -24.47
CA ASP A 12 17.93 -4.36 -23.98
C ASP A 12 17.13 -4.04 -22.72
N VAL A 13 17.84 -3.88 -21.60
CA VAL A 13 17.26 -3.50 -20.31
C VAL A 13 17.36 -1.99 -20.14
N LYS A 14 16.21 -1.30 -20.10
CA LYS A 14 16.16 0.17 -20.03
C LYS A 14 16.43 0.74 -18.63
N GLY A 15 16.32 -0.08 -17.59
CA GLY A 15 16.37 0.39 -16.22
C GLY A 15 15.87 -0.64 -15.20
N ALA A 16 15.65 -0.17 -13.98
CA ALA A 16 15.25 -0.98 -12.84
C ALA A 16 14.30 -0.23 -11.89
N PHE A 17 13.49 -0.97 -11.13
CA PHE A 17 12.86 -0.49 -9.91
C PHE A 17 13.52 -1.19 -8.73
N VAL A 18 14.01 -0.42 -7.77
CA VAL A 18 14.74 -0.98 -6.61
C VAL A 18 14.40 -0.22 -5.35
N SER A 19 14.21 -0.93 -4.23
CA SER A 19 14.05 -0.32 -2.91
C SER A 19 15.39 0.02 -2.27
N THR A 20 15.42 1.09 -1.48
CA THR A 20 16.55 1.38 -0.58
C THR A 20 16.78 0.31 0.50
N ALA A 21 15.82 -0.61 0.70
CA ALA A 21 15.98 -1.77 1.56
C ALA A 21 16.83 -2.88 0.92
N GLU A 22 16.96 -2.90 -0.41
CA GLU A 22 17.63 -3.96 -1.19
C GLU A 22 19.07 -3.55 -1.52
N THR A 23 19.88 -3.35 -0.48
CA THR A 23 21.19 -2.67 -0.57
C THR A 23 22.13 -3.20 -1.65
N GLN A 24 22.22 -4.52 -1.84
CA GLN A 24 23.07 -5.12 -2.87
C GLN A 24 22.57 -4.83 -4.28
N TYR A 25 21.26 -4.98 -4.51
CA TYR A 25 20.67 -4.69 -5.81
C TYR A 25 20.75 -3.19 -6.12
N LEU A 26 20.47 -2.34 -5.13
CA LEU A 26 20.61 -0.90 -5.26
C LEU A 26 22.04 -0.50 -5.61
N SER A 27 23.05 -1.08 -4.95
CA SER A 27 24.46 -0.79 -5.25
C SER A 27 24.78 -1.03 -6.72
N LEU A 28 24.35 -2.17 -7.27
CA LEU A 28 24.56 -2.50 -8.68
C LEU A 28 23.81 -1.56 -9.62
N CYS A 29 22.57 -1.16 -9.27
CA CYS A 29 21.84 -0.20 -10.08
C CYS A 29 22.52 1.18 -10.07
N MET A 30 23.05 1.63 -8.93
CA MET A 30 23.73 2.92 -8.81
C MET A 30 24.99 2.98 -9.68
N ASP A 31 25.78 1.91 -9.74
CA ASP A 31 26.98 1.82 -10.58
C ASP A 31 26.70 1.93 -12.09
N ASN A 32 25.46 1.65 -12.52
CA ASN A 32 25.06 1.58 -13.93
C ASN A 32 23.98 2.60 -14.30
N SER A 33 23.70 3.57 -13.43
CA SER A 33 22.60 4.53 -13.58
C SER A 33 23.01 5.83 -14.28
N SER A 34 22.16 6.32 -15.19
CA SER A 34 22.24 7.66 -15.77
C SER A 34 21.43 8.68 -14.96
N GLN A 35 20.24 8.25 -14.53
CA GLN A 35 19.26 9.05 -13.84
C GLN A 35 18.40 8.17 -12.91
N PHE A 36 17.88 8.77 -11.84
CA PHE A 36 16.85 8.14 -11.03
C PHE A 36 15.73 9.10 -10.66
N THR A 37 14.56 8.54 -10.38
CA THR A 37 13.44 9.24 -9.77
C THR A 37 12.87 8.42 -8.61
N VAL A 38 12.31 9.10 -7.60
CA VAL A 38 11.62 8.41 -6.50
C VAL A 38 10.23 8.04 -6.99
N ASN A 39 9.94 6.74 -7.09
CA ASN A 39 8.63 6.24 -7.49
C ASN A 39 7.67 6.23 -6.30
N ALA A 40 8.08 5.62 -5.19
CA ALA A 40 7.24 5.46 -4.00
C ALA A 40 8.01 5.62 -2.69
N LEU A 41 7.27 5.93 -1.63
CA LEU A 41 7.77 5.95 -0.26
C LEU A 41 7.22 4.74 0.47
N MET A 42 8.10 4.02 1.19
CA MET A 42 7.75 2.87 2.00
C MET A 42 7.79 3.26 3.47
N TYR A 43 6.68 3.04 4.14
CA TYR A 43 6.41 3.45 5.51
C TYR A 43 6.28 2.24 6.42
N GLN A 44 6.74 2.41 7.66
CA GLN A 44 6.64 1.43 8.72
C GLN A 44 6.30 2.10 10.05
N GLN A 45 5.56 1.41 10.90
CA GLN A 45 5.44 1.79 12.30
C GLN A 45 6.72 1.44 13.05
N MET A 46 7.50 2.46 13.44
CA MET A 46 8.79 2.27 14.14
C MET A 46 8.61 2.07 15.64
N GLU A 47 7.61 2.73 16.21
CA GLU A 47 7.23 2.64 17.61
C GLU A 47 5.72 2.42 17.65
N LYS A 48 5.26 1.54 18.55
CA LYS A 48 3.82 1.37 18.77
C LYS A 48 3.26 2.71 19.23
N SER A 49 2.25 3.20 18.52
CA SER A 49 1.56 4.44 18.86
C SER A 49 0.94 4.33 20.25
N ASP A 50 0.93 5.43 21.01
CA ASP A 50 0.18 5.52 22.27
C ASP A 50 -1.26 5.00 22.08
N GLU A 51 -1.71 4.13 22.98
CA GLU A 51 -3.06 3.55 22.99
C GLU A 51 -4.18 4.62 23.07
N ASN A 52 -3.81 5.87 23.35
CA ASN A 52 -4.72 7.02 23.53
C ASN A 52 -5.10 7.75 22.23
N VAL A 53 -4.67 7.28 21.05
CA VAL A 53 -5.14 7.87 19.77
C VAL A 53 -6.61 7.51 19.57
N GLN A 54 -7.48 8.51 19.76
CA GLN A 54 -8.91 8.34 19.61
C GLN A 54 -9.28 8.13 18.13
N CYS A 55 -9.60 6.88 17.77
CA CYS A 55 -10.16 6.55 16.46
C CYS A 55 -11.68 6.78 16.50
N ASN A 56 -12.17 7.75 15.71
CA ASN A 56 -13.61 8.04 15.67
C ASN A 56 -14.33 7.34 14.52
N VAL A 57 -13.62 6.50 13.74
CA VAL A 57 -14.23 5.65 12.71
C VAL A 57 -14.16 4.21 13.14
N GLU A 58 -15.24 3.49 12.89
CA GLU A 58 -15.30 2.04 13.02
C GLU A 58 -15.40 1.44 11.63
N LEU A 59 -14.42 0.61 11.25
CA LEU A 59 -14.46 -0.07 9.96
C LEU A 59 -15.16 -1.42 10.12
N GLN A 60 -16.03 -1.73 9.16
CA GLN A 60 -16.74 -2.99 9.12
C GLN A 60 -16.05 -3.93 8.14
N GLN A 61 -15.79 -5.17 8.56
CA GLN A 61 -15.26 -6.19 7.66
C GLN A 61 -16.23 -6.42 6.50
N ALA A 62 -15.71 -6.44 5.28
CA ALA A 62 -16.50 -6.66 4.09
C ALA A 62 -17.05 -8.09 4.03
N SER A 63 -18.28 -8.24 3.51
CA SER A 63 -18.88 -9.53 3.17
C SER A 63 -18.96 -9.72 1.65
N THR A 64 -19.17 -10.97 1.21
CA THR A 64 -19.35 -11.30 -0.22
C THR A 64 -20.50 -10.51 -0.86
N ASP A 65 -21.58 -10.25 -0.12
CA ASP A 65 -22.73 -9.47 -0.61
C ASP A 65 -22.40 -8.00 -0.89
N GLN A 66 -21.30 -7.49 -0.32
CA GLN A 66 -20.83 -6.12 -0.51
C GLN A 66 -19.77 -5.99 -1.63
N LEU A 67 -19.33 -7.10 -2.23
CA LEU A 67 -18.25 -7.10 -3.22
C LEU A 67 -18.47 -6.08 -4.35
N GLU A 68 -19.67 -6.06 -4.93
CA GLU A 68 -20.01 -5.13 -6.01
C GLU A 68 -19.87 -3.66 -5.56
N GLN A 69 -20.27 -3.33 -4.33
CA GLN A 69 -20.16 -1.97 -3.80
C GLN A 69 -18.69 -1.53 -3.67
N PHE A 70 -17.80 -2.41 -3.22
CA PHE A 70 -16.36 -2.13 -3.16
C PHE A 70 -15.74 -1.98 -4.55
N VAL A 71 -16.11 -2.83 -5.50
CA VAL A 71 -15.64 -2.77 -6.89
C VAL A 71 -16.05 -1.45 -7.55
N GLU A 72 -17.33 -1.09 -7.46
CA GLU A 72 -17.84 0.18 -7.99
C GLU A 72 -17.15 1.38 -7.34
N PHE A 73 -17.00 1.33 -6.00
CA PHE A 73 -16.32 2.36 -5.24
C PHE A 73 -14.87 2.56 -5.69
N ALA A 74 -14.07 1.49 -5.77
CA ALA A 74 -12.67 1.60 -6.18
C ALA A 74 -12.54 2.05 -7.63
N ALA A 75 -13.33 1.47 -8.55
CA ALA A 75 -13.33 1.86 -9.96
C ALA A 75 -13.60 3.36 -10.14
N ALA A 76 -14.58 3.90 -9.41
CA ALA A 76 -14.92 5.33 -9.47
C ALA A 76 -13.84 6.24 -8.86
N ASN A 77 -13.11 5.77 -7.84
CA ASN A 77 -12.22 6.63 -7.06
C ASN A 77 -10.74 6.58 -7.48
N ILE A 78 -10.29 5.43 -8.00
CA ILE A 78 -8.90 5.20 -8.43
C ILE A 78 -8.77 4.75 -9.89
N GLY A 79 -9.88 4.49 -10.60
CA GLY A 79 -9.86 4.19 -12.04
C GLY A 79 -9.38 2.78 -12.41
N ALA A 80 -9.29 1.86 -11.45
CA ALA A 80 -8.88 0.49 -11.72
C ALA A 80 -9.97 -0.30 -12.47
N PRO A 81 -9.61 -1.25 -13.36
CA PRO A 81 -10.58 -2.06 -14.10
C PRO A 81 -11.44 -2.91 -13.18
N LYS A 82 -12.77 -2.88 -13.38
CA LYS A 82 -13.73 -3.63 -12.56
C LYS A 82 -13.47 -5.14 -12.55
N GLU A 83 -13.15 -5.72 -13.70
CA GLU A 83 -12.85 -7.16 -13.80
C GLU A 83 -11.68 -7.58 -12.90
N TRP A 84 -10.61 -6.77 -12.89
CA TRP A 84 -9.47 -7.01 -12.01
C TRP A 84 -9.84 -6.80 -10.53
N LEU A 85 -10.58 -5.72 -10.22
CA LEU A 85 -11.05 -5.43 -8.87
C LEU A 85 -11.96 -6.53 -8.31
N THR A 86 -12.81 -7.14 -9.13
CA THR A 86 -13.70 -8.23 -8.69
C THR A 86 -12.89 -9.41 -8.16
N GLY A 87 -11.87 -9.85 -8.90
CA GLY A 87 -10.98 -10.93 -8.45
C GLY A 87 -10.19 -10.53 -7.21
N TYR A 88 -9.60 -9.33 -7.24
CA TYR A 88 -8.79 -8.79 -6.15
C TYR A 88 -9.57 -8.69 -4.82
N TYR A 89 -10.73 -8.05 -4.83
CA TYR A 89 -11.54 -7.88 -3.63
C TYR A 89 -12.26 -9.15 -3.20
N SER A 90 -12.60 -10.06 -4.12
CA SER A 90 -13.08 -11.37 -3.71
C SER A 90 -12.04 -12.11 -2.88
N ASN A 91 -10.74 -12.01 -3.24
CA ASN A 91 -9.66 -12.60 -2.46
C ASN A 91 -9.54 -11.94 -1.08
N LEU A 92 -9.48 -10.61 -1.02
CA LEU A 92 -9.36 -9.89 0.26
C LEU A 92 -10.55 -10.15 1.21
N ILE A 93 -11.77 -10.28 0.67
CA ILE A 93 -12.95 -10.66 1.47
C ILE A 93 -12.78 -12.06 2.06
N ASN A 94 -12.35 -13.03 1.24
CA ASN A 94 -12.12 -14.40 1.71
C ASN A 94 -11.04 -14.47 2.80
N CYS A 95 -10.00 -13.64 2.69
CA CYS A 95 -8.93 -13.53 3.68
C CYS A 95 -9.29 -12.65 4.90
N LYS A 96 -10.48 -12.01 4.91
CA LYS A 96 -10.90 -11.05 5.97
C LYS A 96 -9.98 -9.83 6.08
N GLU A 97 -9.48 -9.36 4.94
CA GLU A 97 -8.49 -8.28 4.82
C GLU A 97 -9.10 -6.97 4.29
N LEU A 98 -10.35 -6.99 3.84
CA LEU A 98 -11.07 -5.82 3.33
C LEU A 98 -12.10 -5.28 4.33
N PHE A 99 -12.09 -3.96 4.51
CA PHE A 99 -12.95 -3.24 5.45
C PHE A 99 -13.56 -1.99 4.81
N GLY A 100 -14.77 -1.62 5.23
CA GLY A 100 -15.46 -0.42 4.77
C GLY A 100 -15.81 0.53 5.90
N TYR A 101 -15.65 1.83 5.65
CA TYR A 101 -16.20 2.90 6.47
C TYR A 101 -17.50 3.39 5.85
N TRP A 102 -18.61 3.18 6.55
CA TRP A 102 -19.95 3.42 6.02
C TRP A 102 -20.65 4.58 6.73
N GLN A 103 -21.43 5.33 5.96
CA GLN A 103 -22.45 6.24 6.50
C GLN A 103 -23.82 5.85 5.92
N GLY A 104 -24.63 5.17 6.74
CA GLY A 104 -25.82 4.49 6.22
C GLY A 104 -25.41 3.39 5.25
N THR A 105 -25.88 3.48 4.00
CA THR A 105 -25.54 2.54 2.92
C THR A 105 -24.42 3.06 2.00
N GLU A 106 -23.87 4.25 2.28
CA GLU A 106 -22.82 4.85 1.45
C GLU A 106 -21.44 4.45 1.97
N LEU A 107 -20.60 3.91 1.08
CA LEU A 107 -19.20 3.62 1.37
C LEU A 107 -18.37 4.91 1.23
N LEU A 108 -17.83 5.41 2.34
CA LEU A 108 -17.03 6.64 2.35
C LEU A 108 -15.53 6.35 2.18
N ALA A 109 -15.07 5.19 2.65
CA ALA A 109 -13.72 4.72 2.46
C ALA A 109 -13.62 3.20 2.50
N ALA A 110 -12.69 2.64 1.74
CA ALA A 110 -12.26 1.25 1.85
C ALA A 110 -10.88 1.21 2.53
N GLY A 111 -10.66 0.21 3.37
CA GLY A 111 -9.40 -0.06 4.06
C GLY A 111 -8.99 -1.52 3.84
N GLU A 112 -7.70 -1.74 3.69
CA GLU A 112 -7.10 -3.06 3.47
C GLU A 112 -6.06 -3.30 4.57
N CYS A 113 -6.11 -4.48 5.19
CA CYS A 113 -5.09 -4.95 6.14
C CYS A 113 -4.61 -6.32 5.67
N ARG A 114 -3.62 -6.32 4.77
CA ARG A 114 -3.18 -7.51 4.03
C ARG A 114 -2.10 -8.24 4.79
N LEU A 115 -2.20 -9.56 4.84
CA LEU A 115 -1.24 -10.46 5.47
C LEU A 115 -0.30 -11.04 4.41
N PHE A 116 0.80 -11.62 4.88
CA PHE A 116 1.72 -12.37 4.04
C PHE A 116 1.71 -13.84 4.43
N ASP A 117 1.68 -14.73 3.44
CA ASP A 117 1.59 -16.18 3.68
C ASP A 117 2.94 -16.83 4.00
N GLU A 118 4.04 -16.35 3.39
CA GLU A 118 5.36 -17.01 3.47
C GLU A 118 6.46 -16.15 4.09
N PHE A 119 6.72 -14.97 3.53
CA PHE A 119 7.75 -14.03 3.98
C PHE A 119 7.11 -12.78 4.57
N GLN A 120 7.75 -12.15 5.56
CA GLN A 120 7.23 -10.94 6.21
C GLN A 120 5.91 -11.18 6.97
N THR A 121 5.71 -12.39 7.51
CA THR A 121 4.50 -12.81 8.22
C THR A 121 4.29 -12.06 9.55
N GLU A 122 5.30 -11.34 10.03
CA GLU A 122 5.24 -10.44 11.17
C GLU A 122 4.72 -9.03 10.83
N TYR A 123 4.40 -8.76 9.56
CA TYR A 123 3.92 -7.47 9.07
C TYR A 123 2.47 -7.54 8.54
N ALA A 124 1.81 -6.38 8.51
CA ALA A 124 0.57 -6.18 7.78
C ALA A 124 0.73 -5.01 6.80
N ASP A 125 0.44 -5.24 5.52
CA ASP A 125 0.50 -4.20 4.49
C ASP A 125 -0.84 -3.49 4.32
N LEU A 126 -0.86 -2.21 4.68
CA LEU A 126 -2.07 -1.42 4.77
C LEU A 126 -2.37 -0.67 3.46
N GLY A 127 -3.62 -0.71 3.04
CA GLY A 127 -4.15 0.04 1.91
C GLY A 127 -5.38 0.86 2.31
N MET A 128 -5.65 1.96 1.61
CA MET A 128 -6.91 2.67 1.78
C MET A 128 -7.29 3.46 0.52
N ILE A 129 -8.60 3.61 0.33
CA ILE A 129 -9.21 4.47 -0.68
C ILE A 129 -10.27 5.32 0.01
N VAL A 130 -10.24 6.63 -0.19
CA VAL A 130 -11.29 7.54 0.28
C VAL A 130 -12.07 8.08 -0.91
N ALA A 131 -13.40 8.13 -0.77
CA ALA A 131 -14.29 8.75 -1.73
C ALA A 131 -13.77 10.13 -2.14
N GLN A 132 -13.73 10.42 -3.44
CA GLN A 132 -13.26 11.70 -3.97
C GLN A 132 -14.02 12.89 -3.34
N SER A 133 -15.34 12.75 -3.16
CA SER A 133 -16.23 13.73 -2.53
C SER A 133 -15.96 13.96 -1.03
N GLN A 134 -15.20 13.06 -0.39
CA GLN A 134 -14.91 13.07 1.05
C GLN A 134 -13.44 13.41 1.37
N ARG A 135 -12.62 13.71 0.35
CA ARG A 135 -11.21 14.10 0.53
C ARG A 135 -11.10 15.41 1.30
N GLY A 136 -9.97 15.59 1.99
CA GLY A 136 -9.70 16.78 2.82
C GLY A 136 -10.37 16.78 4.19
N LYS A 137 -11.24 15.80 4.50
CA LYS A 137 -11.98 15.70 5.78
C LYS A 137 -11.28 14.85 6.85
N GLY A 138 -10.03 14.46 6.63
CA GLY A 138 -9.26 13.63 7.58
C GLY A 138 -9.62 12.14 7.61
N ILE A 139 -10.56 11.66 6.77
CA ILE A 139 -11.01 10.25 6.76
C ILE A 139 -9.85 9.27 6.52
N ALA A 140 -8.94 9.56 5.57
CA ALA A 140 -7.80 8.69 5.31
C ALA A 140 -6.93 8.44 6.56
N THR A 141 -6.70 9.48 7.37
CA THR A 141 -5.95 9.36 8.63
C THR A 141 -6.70 8.47 9.62
N GLN A 142 -8.01 8.65 9.75
CA GLN A 142 -8.81 7.87 10.69
C GLN A 142 -8.90 6.39 10.27
N VAL A 143 -9.08 6.11 8.97
CA VAL A 143 -9.04 4.76 8.41
C VAL A 143 -7.69 4.11 8.70
N LEU A 144 -6.59 4.81 8.45
CA LEU A 144 -5.25 4.29 8.74
C LEU A 144 -5.01 4.08 10.24
N HIS A 145 -5.50 4.96 11.12
CA HIS A 145 -5.44 4.74 12.57
C HIS A 145 -6.15 3.45 12.97
N TRP A 146 -7.36 3.20 12.44
CA TRP A 146 -8.08 1.97 12.70
C TRP A 146 -7.31 0.73 12.19
N LEU A 147 -6.77 0.79 10.97
CA LEU A 147 -6.01 -0.32 10.37
C LEU A 147 -4.71 -0.60 11.14
N VAL A 148 -3.98 0.44 11.56
CA VAL A 148 -2.79 0.33 12.41
C VAL A 148 -3.13 -0.33 13.75
N LYS A 149 -4.24 0.08 14.37
CA LYS A 149 -4.72 -0.53 15.61
C LYS A 149 -5.07 -2.01 15.40
N SER A 150 -5.83 -2.33 14.35
CA SER A 150 -6.23 -3.71 14.03
C SER A 150 -5.03 -4.62 13.77
N ALA A 151 -4.01 -4.13 13.05
CA ALA A 151 -2.76 -4.87 12.84
C ALA A 151 -1.99 -5.08 14.16
N ASN A 152 -1.87 -4.04 14.99
CA ASN A 152 -1.22 -4.14 16.30
C ASN A 152 -1.91 -5.13 17.25
N GLU A 153 -3.25 -5.16 17.27
CA GLU A 153 -4.05 -6.12 18.05
C GLU A 153 -3.81 -7.57 17.62
N ARG A 154 -3.41 -7.78 16.35
CA ARG A 154 -2.99 -9.08 15.81
C ARG A 154 -1.49 -9.36 16.01
N ASN A 155 -0.76 -8.51 16.72
CA ASN A 155 0.70 -8.55 16.88
C ASN A 155 1.49 -8.44 15.57
N LEU A 156 0.93 -7.73 14.58
CA LEU A 156 1.59 -7.46 13.30
C LEU A 156 2.13 -6.04 13.27
N THR A 157 3.28 -5.85 12.64
CA THR A 157 3.89 -4.53 12.42
C THR A 157 3.27 -3.89 11.17
N PRO A 158 2.57 -2.75 11.29
CA PRO A 158 2.00 -2.07 10.14
C PRO A 158 3.07 -1.50 9.20
N ILE A 159 2.92 -1.78 7.92
CA ILE A 159 3.66 -1.16 6.82
C ILE A 159 2.68 -0.66 5.75
N CYS A 160 3.10 0.30 4.93
CA CYS A 160 2.39 0.64 3.70
C CYS A 160 3.32 1.39 2.75
N SER A 161 2.85 1.64 1.54
CA SER A 161 3.54 2.53 0.60
C SER A 161 2.58 3.44 -0.12
N THR A 162 3.12 4.51 -0.72
CA THR A 162 2.37 5.37 -1.64
C THR A 162 3.32 6.07 -2.59
N GLU A 163 2.81 6.49 -3.74
CA GLU A 163 3.57 7.20 -4.76
C GLU A 163 4.17 8.50 -4.21
N SER A 164 5.32 8.87 -4.74
CA SER A 164 6.03 10.11 -4.37
C SER A 164 5.23 11.38 -4.67
N SER A 165 4.33 11.32 -5.64
CA SER A 165 3.41 12.40 -6.00
C SER A 165 2.14 12.45 -5.13
N ASN A 166 1.83 11.39 -4.38
CA ASN A 166 0.59 11.28 -3.60
C ASN A 166 0.70 11.97 -2.22
N VAL A 167 0.78 13.31 -2.25
CA VAL A 167 0.96 14.15 -1.05
C VAL A 167 -0.17 13.95 -0.03
N GLY A 168 -1.38 13.66 -0.49
CA GLY A 168 -2.54 13.39 0.38
C GLY A 168 -2.34 12.14 1.23
N ALA A 169 -1.99 11.02 0.60
CA ALA A 169 -1.69 9.77 1.30
C ALA A 169 -0.47 9.93 2.22
N GLN A 170 0.62 10.54 1.75
CA GLN A 170 1.82 10.76 2.57
C GLN A 170 1.53 11.52 3.87
N LYS A 171 0.67 12.56 3.82
CA LYS A 171 0.22 13.29 5.01
C LYS A 171 -0.63 12.42 5.92
N ALA A 172 -1.54 11.63 5.35
CA ALA A 172 -2.42 10.75 6.12
C ALA A 172 -1.62 9.66 6.86
N ILE A 173 -0.69 9.01 6.18
CA ILE A 173 0.19 7.96 6.70
C ILE A 173 1.08 8.48 7.84
N LYS A 174 1.72 9.65 7.67
CA LYS A 174 2.52 10.26 8.75
C LYS A 174 1.68 10.58 9.98
N ARG A 175 0.47 11.11 9.79
CA ARG A 175 -0.46 11.39 10.90
C ARG A 175 -0.99 10.11 11.55
N ALA A 176 -1.00 9.00 10.81
CA ALA A 176 -1.32 7.68 11.34
C ALA A 176 -0.17 7.05 12.16
N GLY A 177 0.98 7.72 12.27
CA GLY A 177 2.11 7.29 13.10
C GLY A 177 3.15 6.44 12.37
N LEU A 178 3.07 6.32 11.04
CA LEU A 178 4.10 5.61 10.28
C LEU A 178 5.18 6.56 9.74
N THR A 179 6.41 6.05 9.68
CA THR A 179 7.59 6.78 9.22
C THR A 179 8.10 6.21 7.90
N ALA A 180 8.44 7.10 6.96
CA ALA A 180 8.95 6.72 5.64
C ALA A 180 10.42 6.30 5.71
N VAL A 181 10.68 5.03 6.04
CA VAL A 181 12.03 4.49 6.24
C VAL A 181 12.75 4.12 4.93
N ASN A 182 12.00 3.81 3.87
CA ASN A 182 12.58 3.38 2.59
C ASN A 182 11.93 4.09 1.38
N ARG A 183 12.58 4.01 0.22
CA ARG A 183 12.07 4.52 -1.07
C ARG A 183 12.19 3.43 -2.13
N ILE A 184 11.20 3.33 -2.99
CA ILE A 184 11.34 2.65 -4.27
C ILE A 184 11.78 3.69 -5.28
N VAL A 185 12.93 3.47 -5.92
CA VAL A 185 13.46 4.33 -6.97
C VAL A 185 13.33 3.65 -8.32
N GLN A 186 12.99 4.45 -9.33
CA GLN A 186 13.07 4.06 -10.72
C GLN A 186 14.39 4.59 -11.28
N ILE A 187 15.22 3.68 -11.79
CA ILE A 187 16.54 3.97 -12.35
C ILE A 187 16.49 3.74 -13.86
N GLU A 188 17.10 4.65 -14.60
CA GLU A 188 17.39 4.51 -16.03
C GLU A 188 18.87 4.16 -16.19
N PHE A 189 19.17 3.16 -17.02
CA PHE A 189 20.55 2.76 -17.29
C PHE A 189 21.17 3.59 -18.41
N GLU A 190 22.48 3.83 -18.33
CA GLU A 190 23.25 4.34 -19.46
C GLU A 190 23.31 3.26 -20.55
N LEU A 191 22.99 3.65 -21.79
CA LEU A 191 23.22 2.80 -22.97
C LEU A 191 24.64 3.00 -23.50
#